data_AF-A0A7X4IQM9-F1
#
_entry.id   AF-A0A7X4IQM9-F1
#
_cell.length_a   1.000
_cell.length_b   1.000
_cell.length_c   1.000
_cell.angle_alpha   90.00
_cell.angle_beta   90.00
_cell.angle_gamma   90.00
#
_symmetry.space_group_name_H-M   'P 1'
#
loop_
_entity.id
_entity.type
_entity.pdbx_description
1 polymer ?
#
loop_
_entity_poly.entity_id
_entity_poly.type
_entity_poly.pdbx_seq_one_letter_code
_entity_poly.pdbx_strand_id
1 'polypeptide(L)'
;MKSVVTAFAALVFLSLATPPEAAAQPPRRPFLFKDARGELAQARARGESEVVLVMAAMPGRNARLAAAVEGMGGRIGFRFDEVDYLRAWVPLDRVEELVDHPDIHSVDLSITNRSRSFGLADDAPVLPGDTIWPPVLTDRPLSNRYSPLGDMRAIEWRERNPTWDGRGVTIAMIDMLPDMLLPELQTARNLAGEEVPKIAVYTNVLDPEIEDNGWWLEMDDMVEAAEGGFVYRDSAYTAPRDGVFRITMFDEVRADTMGVYGSSLERDVNRDGNPEGSSRLFAVLWDEGAGEVWVDTDQDRDFTDETAMGDYAERPGFGVFGTDDPDTPVRESVGFGVQIDREQGRVALNLGIASHGTLVVG
;
A
#
# COMPACT_ATOMS: atom_id res chain seq x y z
N MET A 1 36.91 68.51 26.67
CA MET A 1 37.86 67.39 26.50
C MET A 1 37.13 66.11 26.91
N LYS A 2 36.52 65.40 25.96
CA LYS A 2 37.05 64.18 25.29
C LYS A 2 37.67 63.16 26.25
N SER A 3 37.02 62.00 26.39
CA SER A 3 37.58 60.63 26.49
C SER A 3 36.39 59.65 26.63
N VAL A 4 35.83 59.16 25.53
CA VAL A 4 36.17 57.93 24.78
C VAL A 4 35.62 56.67 25.46
N VAL A 5 34.50 56.21 24.91
CA VAL A 5 33.91 54.87 25.06
C VAL A 5 34.66 53.96 24.08
N THR A 6 35.20 52.84 24.57
CA THR A 6 35.79 51.80 23.74
C THR A 6 34.72 50.75 23.44
N ALA A 7 34.18 50.75 22.23
CA ALA A 7 33.33 49.67 21.73
C ALA A 7 34.19 48.70 20.90
N PHE A 8 34.24 47.44 21.33
CA PHE A 8 34.83 46.34 20.58
C PHE A 8 33.91 46.02 19.39
N ALA A 9 34.36 46.27 18.17
CA ALA A 9 33.71 45.78 16.96
C ALA A 9 34.29 44.39 16.63
N ALA A 10 33.51 43.33 16.89
CA ALA A 10 33.79 42.01 16.36
C ALA A 10 33.36 41.97 14.88
N LEU A 11 34.32 41.94 13.96
CA LEU A 11 34.06 41.62 12.56
C LEU A 11 33.74 40.12 12.47
N VAL A 12 32.47 39.78 12.32
CA VAL A 12 32.04 38.46 11.83
C VAL A 12 32.21 38.49 10.32
N PHE A 13 33.25 37.81 9.82
CA PHE A 13 33.34 37.47 8.41
C PHE A 13 32.31 36.38 8.13
N LEU A 14 31.15 36.76 7.58
CA LEU A 14 30.22 35.83 6.97
C LEU A 14 30.85 35.39 5.64
N SER A 15 31.48 34.21 5.60
CA SER A 15 31.82 33.61 4.32
C SER A 15 30.52 33.27 3.62
N LEU A 16 30.27 33.94 2.50
CA LEU A 16 29.30 33.48 1.52
C LEU A 16 29.84 32.16 0.99
N ALA A 17 29.49 31.06 1.65
CA ALA A 17 29.64 29.73 1.08
C ALA A 17 28.77 29.73 -0.19
N THR A 18 29.42 29.77 -1.34
CA THR A 18 28.79 29.40 -2.60
C THR A 18 28.10 28.05 -2.38
N PRO A 19 26.80 27.92 -2.70
CA PRO A 19 26.16 26.61 -2.64
C PRO A 19 27.00 25.63 -3.48
N PRO A 20 27.14 24.37 -3.05
CA PRO A 20 27.89 23.39 -3.81
C PRO A 20 27.36 23.39 -5.23
N GLU A 21 28.31 23.51 -6.17
CA GLU A 21 28.15 23.36 -7.60
C GLU A 21 27.17 22.20 -7.86
N ALA A 22 26.11 22.50 -8.63
CA ALA A 22 25.07 21.55 -8.98
C ALA A 22 25.72 20.20 -9.29
N ALA A 23 25.44 19.19 -8.46
CA ALA A 23 25.92 17.83 -8.71
C ALA A 23 25.64 17.51 -10.18
N ALA A 24 26.71 17.25 -10.96
CA ALA A 24 26.59 17.04 -12.39
C ALA A 24 25.47 16.03 -12.64
N GLN A 25 24.43 16.45 -13.35
CA GLN A 25 23.27 15.59 -13.52
C GLN A 25 23.69 14.28 -14.17
N PRO A 26 23.13 13.13 -13.71
CA PRO A 26 23.41 11.86 -14.35
C PRO A 26 23.11 11.97 -15.84
N PRO A 27 23.93 11.34 -16.71
CA PRO A 27 23.76 11.45 -18.15
C PRO A 27 22.36 10.98 -18.54
N ARG A 28 21.75 11.69 -19.50
CA ARG A 28 20.44 11.34 -20.08
C ARG A 28 20.48 9.90 -20.61
N ARG A 29 19.43 9.13 -20.34
CA ARG A 29 19.24 7.74 -20.83
C ARG A 29 17.86 7.59 -21.47
N PRO A 30 17.58 8.30 -22.57
CA PRO A 30 16.27 8.31 -23.24
C PRO A 30 16.13 7.07 -24.14
N PHE A 31 16.35 5.87 -23.62
CA PHE A 31 16.26 4.65 -24.41
C PHE A 31 15.76 3.49 -23.55
N LEU A 32 14.99 2.60 -24.17
CA LEU A 32 14.56 1.36 -23.52
C LEU A 32 15.72 0.36 -23.46
N PHE A 33 15.95 -0.22 -22.28
CA PHE A 33 16.87 -1.34 -22.09
C PHE A 33 16.37 -2.60 -22.83
N LYS A 34 17.24 -3.60 -22.98
CA LYS A 34 16.93 -4.86 -23.70
C LYS A 34 15.63 -5.49 -23.19
N ASP A 35 15.46 -5.55 -21.87
CA ASP A 35 14.31 -6.18 -21.25
C ASP A 35 13.02 -5.42 -21.61
N ALA A 36 13.02 -4.09 -21.45
CA ALA A 36 11.90 -3.22 -21.83
C ALA A 36 11.52 -3.30 -23.31
N ARG A 37 12.52 -3.43 -24.21
CA ARG A 37 12.26 -3.69 -25.64
C ARG A 37 11.63 -5.06 -25.87
N GLY A 38 12.06 -6.08 -25.12
CA GLY A 38 11.44 -7.40 -25.11
C GLY A 38 9.97 -7.32 -24.68
N GLU A 39 9.69 -6.59 -23.60
CA GLU A 39 8.35 -6.35 -23.09
C GLU A 39 7.45 -5.62 -24.09
N LEU A 40 7.98 -4.60 -24.78
CA LEU A 40 7.27 -3.89 -25.83
C LEU A 40 6.97 -4.80 -27.04
N ALA A 41 7.91 -5.66 -27.43
CA ALA A 41 7.71 -6.62 -28.50
C ALA A 41 6.65 -7.68 -28.13
N GLN A 42 6.63 -8.15 -26.89
CA GLN A 42 5.59 -9.05 -26.40
C GLN A 42 4.21 -8.39 -26.36
N ALA A 43 4.12 -7.15 -25.87
CA ALA A 43 2.87 -6.38 -25.88
C ALA A 43 2.32 -6.25 -27.31
N ARG A 44 3.18 -5.95 -28.28
CA ARG A 44 2.83 -5.92 -29.70
C ARG A 44 2.35 -7.28 -30.21
N ALA A 45 3.01 -8.37 -29.83
CA ALA A 45 2.61 -9.72 -30.22
C ALA A 45 1.26 -10.14 -29.62
N ARG A 46 0.92 -9.66 -28.43
CA ARG A 46 -0.38 -9.86 -27.78
C ARG A 46 -1.49 -8.96 -28.33
N GLY A 47 -1.16 -7.99 -29.18
CA GLY A 47 -2.12 -7.04 -29.72
C GLY A 47 -2.57 -5.98 -28.73
N GLU A 48 -1.75 -5.67 -27.71
CA GLU A 48 -2.00 -4.55 -26.79
C GLU A 48 -1.99 -3.22 -27.58
N SER A 49 -2.92 -2.32 -27.27
CA SER A 49 -3.03 -1.00 -27.90
C SER A 49 -2.15 0.06 -27.23
N GLU A 50 -1.82 -0.15 -25.96
CA GLU A 50 -1.06 0.78 -25.14
C GLU A 50 -0.17 0.04 -24.15
N VAL A 51 0.81 0.75 -23.60
CA VAL A 51 1.66 0.27 -22.50
C VAL A 51 1.79 1.36 -21.44
N VAL A 52 2.03 0.95 -20.19
CA VAL A 52 2.35 1.90 -19.12
C VAL A 52 3.85 2.18 -19.14
N LEU A 53 4.21 3.46 -19.26
CA LEU A 53 5.58 3.92 -19.12
C LEU A 53 5.78 4.59 -17.78
N VAL A 54 6.95 4.36 -17.18
CA VAL A 54 7.49 5.14 -16.06
C VAL A 54 8.61 6.02 -16.60
N MET A 55 8.55 7.31 -16.32
CA MET A 55 9.39 8.32 -16.97
C MET A 55 9.93 9.30 -15.93
N ALA A 56 11.21 9.64 -16.06
CA ALA A 56 11.76 10.85 -15.47
C ALA A 56 11.89 11.92 -16.56
N ALA A 57 11.29 13.08 -16.34
CA ALA A 57 11.47 14.24 -17.20
C ALA A 57 12.84 14.89 -16.97
N MET A 58 13.26 15.71 -17.92
CA MET A 58 14.33 16.68 -17.70
C MET A 58 13.89 17.68 -16.61
N PRO A 59 14.83 18.30 -15.87
CA PRO A 59 14.51 19.15 -14.73
C PRO A 59 13.48 20.25 -15.04
N GLY A 60 12.40 20.29 -14.28
CA GLY A 60 11.31 21.25 -14.42
C GLY A 60 10.53 21.13 -15.73
N ARG A 61 10.62 19.99 -16.43
CA ARG A 61 9.92 19.72 -17.69
C ARG A 61 8.72 18.80 -17.55
N ASN A 62 8.41 18.34 -16.33
CA ASN A 62 7.32 17.41 -16.07
C ASN A 62 5.98 17.84 -16.70
N ALA A 63 5.57 19.10 -16.53
CA ALA A 63 4.35 19.65 -17.12
C ALA A 63 4.32 19.60 -18.65
N ARG A 64 5.46 19.85 -19.29
CA ARG A 64 5.58 19.84 -20.75
C ARG A 64 5.60 18.42 -21.29
N LEU A 65 6.28 17.51 -20.60
CA LEU A 65 6.27 16.09 -20.95
C LEU A 65 4.86 15.50 -20.80
N ALA A 66 4.12 15.85 -19.75
CA ALA A 66 2.72 15.46 -19.58
C ALA A 66 1.85 15.87 -20.78
N ALA A 67 1.91 17.16 -21.16
CA ALA A 67 1.16 17.67 -22.31
C ALA A 67 1.58 17.01 -23.63
N ALA A 68 2.86 16.64 -23.78
CA ALA A 68 3.35 15.91 -24.95
C ALA A 68 2.76 14.50 -25.01
N VAL A 69 2.71 13.78 -23.89
CA VAL A 69 2.09 12.45 -23.78
C VAL A 69 0.61 12.52 -24.15
N GLU A 70 -0.14 13.46 -23.58
CA GLU A 70 -1.56 13.67 -23.89
C GLU A 70 -1.78 14.02 -25.37
N GLY A 71 -0.92 14.88 -25.93
CA GLY A 71 -0.95 15.23 -27.35
C GLY A 71 -0.66 14.05 -28.30
N MET A 72 -0.01 12.99 -27.80
CA MET A 72 0.19 11.73 -28.53
C MET A 72 -0.95 10.73 -28.34
N GLY A 73 -2.02 11.10 -27.62
CA GLY A 73 -3.14 10.21 -27.27
C GLY A 73 -2.88 9.34 -26.04
N GLY A 74 -1.82 9.64 -25.27
CA GLY A 74 -1.58 9.01 -23.98
C GLY A 74 -2.41 9.63 -22.86
N ARG A 75 -2.42 8.96 -21.71
CA ARG A 75 -3.13 9.39 -20.51
C ARG A 75 -2.18 9.40 -19.32
N ILE A 76 -2.13 10.52 -18.61
CA ILE A 76 -1.34 10.63 -17.39
C ILE A 76 -2.07 9.90 -16.27
N GLY A 77 -1.41 8.92 -15.67
CA GLY A 77 -1.91 8.23 -14.48
C GLY A 77 -1.37 8.79 -13.19
N PHE A 78 -0.10 9.19 -13.20
CA PHE A 78 0.53 9.79 -12.04
C PHE A 78 1.58 10.80 -12.46
N ARG A 79 1.68 11.91 -11.74
CA ARG A 79 2.66 12.96 -11.97
C ARG A 79 3.14 13.51 -10.64
N PHE A 80 4.45 13.49 -10.43
CA PHE A 80 5.08 14.01 -9.23
C PHE A 80 6.17 15.02 -9.59
N ASP A 81 5.80 16.29 -9.55
CA ASP A 81 6.62 17.41 -10.03
C ASP A 81 7.87 17.65 -9.20
N GLU A 82 7.85 17.31 -7.91
CA GLU A 82 9.00 17.52 -7.01
C GLU A 82 10.25 16.74 -7.45
N VAL A 83 10.04 15.61 -8.13
CA VAL A 83 11.12 14.74 -8.63
C VAL A 83 11.06 14.52 -10.14
N ASP A 84 10.30 15.36 -10.86
CA ASP A 84 10.13 15.28 -12.32
C ASP A 84 9.74 13.86 -12.81
N TYR A 85 8.84 13.19 -12.09
CA TYR A 85 8.38 11.83 -12.41
C TYR A 85 6.99 11.82 -13.03
N LEU A 86 6.77 10.97 -14.03
CA LEU A 86 5.46 10.63 -14.57
C LEU A 86 5.29 9.12 -14.75
N ARG A 87 4.05 8.67 -14.60
CA ARG A 87 3.56 7.38 -15.08
C ARG A 87 2.38 7.63 -16.01
N ALA A 88 2.39 7.02 -17.17
CA ALA A 88 1.35 7.23 -18.17
C ALA A 88 1.08 6.00 -19.02
N TRP A 89 -0.17 5.85 -19.44
CA TRP A 89 -0.53 4.96 -20.55
C TRP A 89 -0.21 5.65 -21.86
N VAL A 90 0.51 4.95 -22.73
CA VAL A 90 0.98 5.50 -24.01
C VAL A 90 0.60 4.52 -25.12
N PRO A 91 -0.01 4.98 -26.23
CA PRO A 91 -0.29 4.13 -27.37
C PRO A 91 0.99 3.45 -27.88
N LEU A 92 0.90 2.15 -28.15
CA LEU A 92 2.07 1.29 -28.37
C LEU A 92 2.92 1.73 -29.58
N ASP A 93 2.28 2.32 -30.60
CA ASP A 93 2.92 2.86 -31.80
C ASP A 93 3.59 4.23 -31.59
N ARG A 94 3.32 4.91 -30.47
CA ARG A 94 3.90 6.22 -30.11
C ARG A 94 5.09 6.11 -29.16
N VAL A 95 5.34 4.92 -28.58
CA VAL A 95 6.39 4.71 -27.58
C VAL A 95 7.77 5.11 -28.09
N GLU A 96 8.15 4.71 -29.32
CA GLU A 96 9.47 5.04 -29.87
C GLU A 96 9.65 6.55 -30.07
N GLU A 97 8.62 7.24 -30.56
CA GLU A 97 8.62 8.71 -30.70
C GLU A 97 8.78 9.41 -29.34
N LEU A 98 8.05 8.92 -28.33
CA LEU A 98 8.08 9.49 -27.00
C LEU A 98 9.45 9.28 -26.33
N VAL A 99 10.03 8.08 -26.42
CA VAL A 99 11.34 7.75 -25.83
C VAL A 99 12.44 8.71 -26.30
N ASP A 100 12.40 9.15 -27.56
CA ASP A 100 13.38 10.08 -28.14
C ASP A 100 13.10 11.56 -27.78
N HIS A 101 11.96 11.87 -27.13
CA HIS A 101 11.54 13.23 -26.84
C HIS A 101 12.58 13.99 -25.99
N PRO A 102 12.90 15.26 -26.32
CA PRO A 102 13.99 16.00 -25.67
C PRO A 102 13.78 16.23 -24.17
N ASP A 103 12.53 16.23 -23.72
CA ASP A 103 12.17 16.41 -22.31
C ASP A 103 12.19 15.11 -21.50
N ILE A 104 12.52 13.95 -22.09
CA ILE A 104 12.75 12.70 -21.33
C ILE A 104 14.21 12.63 -20.87
N HIS A 105 14.39 12.42 -19.57
CA HIS A 105 15.69 12.03 -19.02
C HIS A 105 15.90 10.52 -19.13
N SER A 106 14.96 9.75 -18.58
CA SER A 106 14.96 8.29 -18.61
C SER A 106 13.53 7.75 -18.69
N VAL A 107 13.40 6.55 -19.22
CA VAL A 107 12.10 5.90 -19.46
C VAL A 107 12.25 4.39 -19.40
N ASP A 108 11.26 3.73 -18.79
CA ASP A 108 11.12 2.28 -18.78
C ASP A 108 9.65 1.89 -18.94
N LEU A 109 9.39 0.63 -19.31
CA LEU A 109 8.04 0.06 -19.27
C LEU A 109 7.73 -0.42 -17.86
N SER A 110 6.53 -0.10 -17.37
CA SER A 110 5.99 -0.76 -16.19
C SER A 110 5.80 -2.24 -16.49
N ILE A 111 6.19 -3.08 -15.53
CA ILE A 111 6.05 -4.54 -15.60
C ILE A 111 4.92 -4.97 -14.67
N THR A 112 3.71 -5.08 -15.21
CA THR A 112 2.54 -5.55 -14.45
C THR A 112 2.03 -6.84 -15.07
N ASN A 113 1.81 -7.87 -14.25
CA ASN A 113 1.55 -9.24 -14.72
C ASN A 113 2.61 -9.84 -15.67
N ARG A 114 3.76 -9.19 -15.81
CA ARG A 114 4.86 -9.63 -16.68
C ARG A 114 5.88 -10.27 -15.76
N SER A 115 5.88 -11.60 -15.74
CA SER A 115 6.95 -12.37 -15.10
C SER A 115 8.26 -11.95 -15.75
N ARG A 116 8.97 -10.99 -15.14
CA ARG A 116 10.41 -11.13 -15.08
C ARG A 116 10.58 -12.41 -14.29
N SER A 117 10.80 -13.52 -14.97
CA SER A 117 11.53 -14.62 -14.37
C SER A 117 12.87 -14.04 -13.93
N PHE A 118 12.90 -13.40 -12.76
CA PHE A 118 14.01 -13.59 -11.86
C PHE A 118 14.08 -15.09 -11.75
N GLY A 119 15.04 -15.69 -12.48
CA GLY A 119 15.11 -17.13 -12.61
C GLY A 119 14.91 -17.72 -11.24
N LEU A 120 13.82 -18.47 -11.06
CA LEU A 120 13.76 -19.40 -9.95
C LEU A 120 15.03 -20.21 -10.12
N ALA A 121 15.96 -20.08 -9.17
CA ALA A 121 17.08 -20.99 -9.15
C ALA A 121 16.45 -22.38 -9.10
N ASP A 122 16.69 -23.20 -10.13
CA ASP A 122 16.13 -24.56 -10.23
C ASP A 122 16.47 -25.40 -8.98
N ASP A 123 17.50 -25.00 -8.25
CA ASP A 123 17.93 -25.61 -7.01
C ASP A 123 17.47 -24.78 -5.80
N ALA A 124 16.32 -25.15 -5.24
CA ALA A 124 16.00 -24.77 -3.87
C ALA A 124 17.13 -25.25 -2.95
N PRO A 125 17.68 -24.40 -2.06
CA PRO A 125 18.74 -24.81 -1.17
C PRO A 125 18.29 -26.00 -0.31
N VAL A 126 19.06 -27.09 -0.31
CA VAL A 126 18.83 -28.22 0.59
C VAL A 126 19.20 -27.78 1.99
N LEU A 127 18.18 -27.52 2.80
CA LEU A 127 18.34 -27.16 4.20
C LEU A 127 18.63 -28.42 5.04
N PRO A 128 19.38 -28.30 6.15
CA PRO A 128 19.54 -29.39 7.12
C PRO A 128 18.16 -29.86 7.61
N GLY A 129 18.00 -31.17 7.79
CA GLY A 129 16.72 -31.89 7.86
C GLY A 129 15.69 -31.54 8.96
N ASP A 130 15.88 -30.48 9.73
CA ASP A 130 14.90 -29.95 10.70
C ASP A 130 14.69 -28.42 10.56
N THR A 131 15.39 -27.76 9.63
CA THR A 131 15.24 -26.32 9.39
C THR A 131 14.12 -26.10 8.39
N ILE A 132 12.96 -25.67 8.87
CA ILE A 132 11.92 -25.13 8.00
C ILE A 132 12.37 -23.72 7.60
N TRP A 133 12.89 -23.58 6.38
CA TRP A 133 13.23 -22.30 5.80
C TRP A 133 12.63 -22.19 4.37
N PRO A 134 11.88 -21.12 4.07
CA PRO A 134 11.46 -20.06 4.99
C PRO A 134 10.59 -20.61 6.15
N PRO A 135 10.56 -19.92 7.31
CA PRO A 135 9.72 -20.34 8.42
C PRO A 135 8.25 -20.41 7.98
N VAL A 136 7.50 -21.39 8.49
CA VAL A 136 6.04 -21.40 8.32
C VAL A 136 5.49 -20.27 9.17
N LEU A 137 4.84 -19.31 8.52
CA LEU A 137 4.17 -18.22 9.22
C LEU A 137 2.93 -18.75 9.91
N THR A 138 2.73 -18.32 11.15
CA THR A 138 1.55 -18.63 11.93
C THR A 138 0.69 -17.38 12.03
N ASP A 139 -0.62 -17.51 11.90
CA ASP A 139 -1.57 -16.43 12.23
C ASP A 139 -1.74 -16.23 13.76
N ARG A 140 -0.95 -16.98 14.53
CA ARG A 140 -0.76 -16.92 15.99
C ARG A 140 0.55 -16.16 16.28
N PRO A 141 0.83 -15.79 17.56
CA PRO A 141 2.06 -15.08 17.92
C PRO A 141 3.31 -15.64 17.26
N LEU A 142 4.19 -14.75 16.80
CA LEU A 142 5.33 -15.12 15.96
C LEU A 142 6.29 -16.04 16.72
N SER A 143 6.36 -17.30 16.28
CA SER A 143 7.28 -18.31 16.81
C SER A 143 8.50 -18.49 15.90
N ASN A 144 9.66 -18.83 16.47
CA ASN A 144 10.91 -19.13 15.74
C ASN A 144 11.40 -18.03 14.77
N ARG A 145 11.02 -16.76 15.01
CA ARG A 145 11.51 -15.62 14.21
C ARG A 145 13.02 -15.47 14.29
N TYR A 146 13.66 -15.21 13.16
CA TYR A 146 15.02 -14.70 13.15
C TYR A 146 15.05 -13.35 13.87
N SER A 147 15.98 -13.18 14.80
CA SER A 147 16.16 -11.92 15.53
C SER A 147 17.60 -11.45 15.36
N PRO A 148 17.85 -10.36 14.59
CA PRO A 148 19.20 -9.84 14.40
C PRO A 148 19.77 -9.20 15.68
N LEU A 149 18.98 -9.09 16.75
CA LEU A 149 19.41 -8.44 17.99
C LEU A 149 20.60 -9.15 18.65
N GLY A 150 20.65 -10.48 18.57
CA GLY A 150 21.80 -11.26 19.05
C GLY A 150 23.05 -10.97 18.23
N ASP A 151 22.93 -11.08 16.91
CA ASP A 151 24.02 -10.90 15.95
C ASP A 151 24.61 -9.48 15.99
N MET A 152 23.76 -8.47 16.22
CA MET A 152 24.17 -7.07 16.35
C MET A 152 24.61 -6.69 17.77
N ARG A 153 24.63 -7.63 18.73
CA ARG A 153 24.88 -7.37 20.16
C ARG A 153 23.92 -6.33 20.76
N ALA A 154 22.73 -6.21 20.19
CA ALA A 154 21.72 -5.24 20.60
C ALA A 154 21.01 -5.63 21.91
N ILE A 155 21.08 -6.91 22.32
CA ILE A 155 20.54 -7.37 23.60
C ILE A 155 21.27 -6.71 24.78
N GLU A 156 22.60 -6.90 24.87
CA GLU A 156 23.46 -6.28 25.91
C GLU A 156 23.40 -4.73 25.85
N TRP A 157 23.28 -4.18 24.64
CA TRP A 157 23.07 -2.75 24.42
C TRP A 157 21.78 -2.28 25.12
N ARG A 158 20.67 -2.95 24.79
CA ARG A 158 19.33 -2.92 25.39
C ARG A 158 19.36 -2.71 26.90
N GLU A 159 20.00 -3.66 27.56
CA GLU A 159 20.05 -3.76 29.02
C GLU A 159 20.75 -2.56 29.68
N ARG A 160 21.81 -2.04 29.04
CA ARG A 160 22.57 -0.89 29.59
C ARG A 160 21.86 0.45 29.39
N ASN A 161 20.82 0.47 28.56
CA ASN A 161 20.18 1.69 28.12
C ASN A 161 18.71 1.41 27.78
N PRO A 162 17.89 1.20 28.81
CA PRO A 162 16.55 0.64 28.68
C PRO A 162 15.55 1.54 27.96
N THR A 163 15.92 2.77 27.61
CA THR A 163 15.08 3.72 26.87
C THR A 163 15.44 3.86 25.39
N TRP A 164 16.50 3.18 24.90
CA TRP A 164 16.89 3.21 23.49
C TRP A 164 16.38 1.95 22.79
N ASP A 165 15.09 1.70 22.96
CA ASP A 165 14.35 0.54 22.44
C ASP A 165 13.52 0.89 21.19
N GLY A 166 13.83 2.03 20.55
CA GLY A 166 13.12 2.53 19.36
C GLY A 166 11.86 3.34 19.67
N ARG A 167 11.50 3.53 20.95
CA ARG A 167 10.33 4.33 21.33
C ARG A 167 10.37 5.73 20.72
N GLY A 168 9.22 6.20 20.22
CA GLY A 168 9.11 7.51 19.57
C GLY A 168 9.71 7.61 18.17
N VAL A 169 10.17 6.51 17.58
CA VAL A 169 10.58 6.44 16.18
C VAL A 169 9.50 5.73 15.37
N THR A 170 9.11 6.31 14.24
CA THR A 170 8.19 5.69 13.27
C THR A 170 9.00 5.20 12.08
N ILE A 171 8.75 3.97 11.65
CA ILE A 171 9.37 3.35 10.49
C ILE A 171 8.32 3.19 9.41
N ALA A 172 8.56 3.77 8.22
CA ALA A 172 7.74 3.49 7.05
C ALA A 172 8.22 2.18 6.41
N MET A 173 7.33 1.19 6.34
CA MET A 173 7.58 -0.06 5.61
C MET A 173 6.78 -0.04 4.31
N ILE A 174 7.49 -0.23 3.19
CA ILE A 174 6.90 -0.41 1.87
C ILE A 174 7.13 -1.87 1.49
N ASP A 175 6.16 -2.72 1.86
CA ASP A 175 6.16 -4.17 1.66
C ASP A 175 4.69 -4.63 1.56
N MET A 176 4.45 -5.93 1.64
CA MET A 176 3.11 -6.47 1.86
C MET A 176 2.53 -5.96 3.18
N LEU A 177 1.22 -5.81 3.24
CA LEU A 177 0.53 -5.43 4.45
C LEU A 177 0.69 -6.53 5.53
N PRO A 178 1.20 -6.21 6.72
CA PRO A 178 1.39 -7.20 7.78
C PRO A 178 0.07 -7.56 8.45
N ASP A 179 -0.01 -8.76 9.03
CA ASP A 179 -1.13 -9.19 9.87
C ASP A 179 -1.23 -8.34 11.14
N MET A 180 -2.11 -7.34 11.10
CA MET A 180 -2.29 -6.39 12.19
C MET A 180 -2.90 -7.00 13.45
N LEU A 181 -3.46 -8.22 13.41
CA LEU A 181 -4.10 -8.84 14.57
C LEU A 181 -3.11 -9.57 15.48
N LEU A 182 -1.84 -9.66 15.08
CA LEU A 182 -0.80 -10.22 15.93
C LEU A 182 -0.59 -9.38 17.20
N PRO A 183 -0.46 -10.01 18.39
CA PRO A 183 -0.24 -9.28 19.64
C PRO A 183 0.99 -8.36 19.60
N GLU A 184 2.04 -8.75 18.89
CA GLU A 184 3.27 -8.00 18.72
C GLU A 184 3.09 -6.70 17.92
N LEU A 185 1.98 -6.56 17.19
CA LEU A 185 1.65 -5.41 16.34
C LEU A 185 0.55 -4.51 16.92
N GLN A 186 0.06 -4.79 18.12
CA GLN A 186 -0.97 -3.96 18.75
C GLN A 186 -0.41 -2.65 19.32
N THR A 187 0.68 -2.74 20.09
CA THR A 187 1.17 -1.61 20.89
C THR A 187 2.66 -1.34 20.71
N ALA A 188 3.02 -0.07 20.82
CA ALA A 188 4.37 0.46 20.84
C ALA A 188 4.51 1.47 21.99
N ARG A 189 5.68 2.12 22.08
CA ARG A 189 5.93 3.18 23.07
C ARG A 189 6.29 4.50 22.40
N ASN A 190 5.76 5.59 22.94
CA ASN A 190 6.19 6.93 22.56
C ASN A 190 7.46 7.37 23.34
N LEU A 191 7.97 8.59 23.10
CA LEU A 191 9.17 9.10 23.79
C LEU A 191 9.01 9.17 25.32
N ALA A 192 7.79 9.38 25.82
CA ALA A 192 7.49 9.38 27.26
C ALA A 192 7.42 7.96 27.85
N GLY A 193 7.40 6.93 27.01
CA GLY A 193 7.28 5.53 27.41
C GLY A 193 5.83 5.06 27.61
N GLU A 194 4.86 5.87 27.20
CA GLU A 194 3.44 5.52 27.23
C GLU A 194 3.10 4.56 26.09
N GLU A 195 2.14 3.68 26.32
CA GLU A 195 1.65 2.77 25.27
C GLU A 195 0.82 3.54 24.25
N VAL A 196 1.10 3.28 22.98
CA VAL A 196 0.40 3.84 21.82
C VAL A 196 0.14 2.72 20.81
N PRO A 197 -0.84 2.85 19.89
CA PRO A 197 -0.97 1.92 18.77
C PRO A 197 0.34 1.81 17.99
N LYS A 198 0.77 0.58 17.67
CA LYS A 198 2.04 0.35 16.96
C LYS A 198 1.96 0.74 15.48
N ILE A 199 0.83 0.47 14.86
CA ILE A 199 0.58 0.82 13.46
C ILE A 199 0.00 2.24 13.43
N ALA A 200 0.77 3.18 12.90
CA ALA A 200 0.35 4.58 12.76
C ALA A 200 -0.40 4.85 11.45
N VAL A 201 -0.03 4.12 10.39
CA VAL A 201 -0.62 4.20 9.04
C VAL A 201 -0.67 2.80 8.46
N TYR A 202 -1.77 2.46 7.79
CA TYR A 202 -1.99 1.17 7.17
C TYR A 202 -2.65 1.35 5.80
N THR A 203 -1.82 1.47 4.75
CA THR A 203 -2.25 1.94 3.44
C THR A 203 -1.74 1.02 2.33
N ASN A 204 -2.58 0.87 1.30
CA ASN A 204 -2.21 0.28 0.02
C ASN A 204 -1.87 1.41 -0.96
N VAL A 205 -0.72 1.29 -1.62
CA VAL A 205 -0.21 2.25 -2.62
C VAL A 205 -0.28 1.70 -4.05
N LEU A 206 -0.87 0.52 -4.24
CA LEU A 206 -1.15 -0.02 -5.56
C LEU A 206 -2.15 0.87 -6.27
N ASP A 207 -1.85 1.15 -7.54
CA ASP A 207 -2.77 1.84 -8.44
C ASP A 207 -3.74 0.80 -9.01
N PRO A 208 -5.03 0.83 -8.64
CA PRO A 208 -5.99 -0.18 -9.05
C PRO A 208 -6.25 -0.19 -10.57
N GLU A 209 -5.89 0.86 -11.30
CA GLU A 209 -5.98 0.85 -12.77
C GLU A 209 -4.85 0.06 -13.43
N ILE A 210 -3.79 -0.23 -12.69
CA ILE A 210 -2.58 -0.91 -13.18
C ILE A 210 -2.47 -2.31 -12.59
N GLU A 211 -2.68 -2.40 -11.28
CA GLU A 211 -2.61 -3.62 -10.50
C GLU A 211 -3.78 -3.62 -9.52
N ASP A 212 -4.79 -4.39 -9.87
CA ASP A 212 -5.97 -4.56 -9.06
C ASP A 212 -5.84 -5.81 -8.20
N ASN A 213 -5.78 -5.60 -6.89
CA ASN A 213 -5.76 -6.65 -5.89
C ASN A 213 -7.16 -6.97 -5.32
N GLY A 214 -8.21 -6.39 -5.87
CA GLY A 214 -9.59 -6.57 -5.42
C GLY A 214 -9.94 -5.83 -4.14
N TRP A 215 -9.02 -5.04 -3.58
CA TRP A 215 -9.24 -4.33 -2.32
C TRP A 215 -9.85 -2.96 -2.51
N TRP A 216 -9.52 -2.28 -3.62
CA TRP A 216 -10.13 -1.01 -3.99
C TRP A 216 -11.51 -1.25 -4.57
N LEU A 217 -12.51 -0.69 -3.89
CA LEU A 217 -13.91 -0.79 -4.24
C LEU A 217 -14.41 0.53 -4.83
N GLU A 218 -14.97 0.45 -6.04
CA GLU A 218 -15.69 1.56 -6.65
C GLU A 218 -17.04 1.71 -5.95
N MET A 219 -17.27 2.89 -5.35
CA MET A 219 -18.47 3.19 -4.57
C MET A 219 -19.49 3.99 -5.42
N ASP A 220 -19.75 3.55 -6.64
CA ASP A 220 -20.53 4.29 -7.64
C ASP A 220 -22.05 4.30 -7.37
N ASP A 221 -22.57 3.23 -6.78
CA ASP A 221 -23.99 3.13 -6.46
C ASP A 221 -24.34 3.92 -5.20
N MET A 222 -25.53 4.51 -5.19
CA MET A 222 -26.09 5.20 -4.02
C MET A 222 -27.41 4.58 -3.59
N VAL A 223 -27.64 4.57 -2.28
CA VAL A 223 -28.89 4.15 -1.65
C VAL A 223 -29.35 5.21 -0.66
N GLU A 224 -30.66 5.34 -0.53
CA GLU A 224 -31.30 6.18 0.49
C GLU A 224 -31.96 5.26 1.52
N ALA A 225 -31.45 5.32 2.74
CA ALA A 225 -32.03 4.66 3.90
C ALA A 225 -33.12 5.54 4.52
N ALA A 226 -34.30 4.97 4.66
CA ALA A 226 -35.44 5.61 5.32
C ALA A 226 -36.16 4.58 6.19
N GLU A 227 -36.65 5.01 7.35
CA GLU A 227 -37.28 4.12 8.32
C GLU A 227 -36.35 2.97 8.76
N GLY A 228 -35.04 3.21 8.78
CA GLY A 228 -34.03 2.26 9.21
C GLY A 228 -33.57 1.24 8.17
N GLY A 229 -33.99 1.32 6.91
CA GLY A 229 -33.57 0.35 5.90
C GLY A 229 -33.56 0.88 4.47
N PHE A 230 -32.99 0.09 3.57
CA PHE A 230 -32.98 0.32 2.12
C PHE A 230 -32.96 -1.00 1.35
N VAL A 231 -33.13 -0.92 0.03
CA VAL A 231 -32.98 -2.06 -0.87
C VAL A 231 -31.82 -1.79 -1.80
N TYR A 232 -30.91 -2.76 -1.92
CA TYR A 232 -29.84 -2.74 -2.89
C TYR A 232 -29.80 -4.07 -3.63
N ARG A 233 -29.80 -4.00 -4.96
CA ARG A 233 -30.02 -5.17 -5.83
C ARG A 233 -31.31 -5.89 -5.42
N ASP A 234 -31.25 -7.20 -5.17
CA ASP A 234 -32.40 -8.02 -4.79
C ASP A 234 -32.49 -8.28 -3.27
N SER A 235 -31.81 -7.46 -2.45
CA SER A 235 -31.75 -7.65 -0.99
C SER A 235 -32.16 -6.39 -0.22
N ALA A 236 -32.90 -6.60 0.87
CA ALA A 236 -33.19 -5.57 1.86
C ALA A 236 -32.08 -5.56 2.92
N TYR A 237 -31.70 -4.35 3.34
CA TYR A 237 -30.66 -4.09 4.34
C TYR A 237 -31.21 -3.21 5.45
N THR A 238 -30.74 -3.42 6.68
CA THR A 238 -30.94 -2.49 7.80
C THR A 238 -29.77 -1.50 7.79
N ALA A 239 -30.07 -0.19 7.76
CA ALA A 239 -29.06 0.85 7.74
C ALA A 239 -28.59 1.20 9.16
N PRO A 240 -27.34 1.68 9.34
CA PRO A 240 -26.88 2.14 10.65
C PRO A 240 -27.62 3.40 11.12
N ARG A 241 -28.18 4.17 10.17
CA ARG A 241 -29.04 5.35 10.37
C ARG A 241 -29.75 5.70 9.06
N ASP A 242 -30.80 6.52 9.14
CA ASP A 242 -31.42 7.14 7.96
C ASP A 242 -30.44 8.11 7.29
N GLY A 243 -30.43 8.16 5.95
CA GLY A 243 -29.50 8.99 5.19
C GLY A 243 -29.21 8.45 3.79
N VAL A 244 -28.35 9.17 3.06
CA VAL A 244 -27.86 8.73 1.75
C VAL A 244 -26.47 8.15 1.92
N PHE A 245 -26.24 6.97 1.37
CA PHE A 245 -24.98 6.27 1.43
C PHE A 245 -24.57 5.82 0.04
N ARG A 246 -23.25 5.68 -0.16
CA ARG A 246 -22.74 4.86 -1.26
C ARG A 246 -22.67 3.41 -0.84
N ILE A 247 -22.85 2.51 -1.78
CA ILE A 247 -22.81 1.08 -1.52
C ILE A 247 -22.11 0.32 -2.64
N THR A 248 -21.42 -0.74 -2.30
CA THR A 248 -20.91 -1.73 -3.26
C THR A 248 -20.75 -3.10 -2.59
N MET A 249 -20.25 -4.08 -3.32
CA MET A 249 -19.95 -5.40 -2.79
C MET A 249 -18.46 -5.67 -2.84
N PHE A 250 -17.87 -6.01 -1.71
CA PHE A 250 -16.54 -6.60 -1.61
C PHE A 250 -16.61 -8.09 -1.99
N ASP A 251 -15.76 -8.53 -2.92
CA ASP A 251 -15.70 -9.89 -3.43
C ASP A 251 -14.40 -10.57 -2.96
N GLU A 252 -14.52 -11.51 -2.02
CA GLU A 252 -13.36 -12.21 -1.47
C GLU A 252 -12.59 -13.03 -2.52
N VAL A 253 -13.26 -13.46 -3.60
CA VAL A 253 -12.61 -14.18 -4.70
C VAL A 253 -11.63 -13.28 -5.42
N ARG A 254 -11.99 -12.01 -5.56
CA ARG A 254 -11.14 -11.00 -6.18
C ARG A 254 -10.07 -10.49 -5.21
N ALA A 255 -10.33 -10.49 -3.90
CA ALA A 255 -9.40 -9.97 -2.89
C ALA A 255 -8.19 -10.87 -2.61
N ASP A 256 -8.22 -12.16 -3.00
CA ASP A 256 -7.15 -13.14 -2.77
C ASP A 256 -6.11 -13.20 -3.92
N THR A 257 -5.70 -12.05 -4.48
CA THR A 257 -4.63 -12.01 -5.49
C THR A 257 -3.22 -12.07 -4.89
N MET A 258 -3.08 -11.97 -3.55
CA MET A 258 -1.78 -11.97 -2.86
C MET A 258 -1.12 -13.35 -2.72
N GLY A 259 -1.75 -14.43 -3.19
CA GLY A 259 -1.24 -15.81 -3.09
C GLY A 259 0.12 -16.08 -3.77
N VAL A 260 0.70 -15.13 -4.48
CA VAL A 260 1.98 -15.25 -5.23
C VAL A 260 3.18 -15.56 -4.31
N TYR A 261 3.09 -15.26 -3.01
CA TYR A 261 4.18 -15.47 -2.04
C TYR A 261 3.80 -16.36 -0.85
N GLY A 262 2.83 -17.26 -1.02
CA GLY A 262 2.46 -18.27 -0.01
C GLY A 262 1.54 -17.76 1.11
N SER A 263 0.92 -16.59 0.94
CA SER A 263 -0.01 -15.95 1.89
C SER A 263 -1.43 -15.85 1.33
N SER A 264 -1.90 -16.92 0.66
CA SER A 264 -3.26 -16.96 0.11
C SER A 264 -4.29 -17.18 1.23
N LEU A 265 -5.43 -16.51 1.08
CA LEU A 265 -6.64 -16.74 1.88
C LEU A 265 -7.53 -17.83 1.30
N GLU A 266 -7.09 -18.53 0.25
CA GLU A 266 -7.88 -19.51 -0.49
C GLU A 266 -9.24 -18.97 -0.96
N ARG A 267 -9.29 -17.66 -1.22
CA ARG A 267 -10.49 -16.87 -1.56
C ARG A 267 -11.56 -16.91 -0.47
N ASP A 268 -11.15 -17.00 0.79
CA ASP A 268 -12.02 -17.18 1.95
C ASP A 268 -11.60 -16.20 3.05
N VAL A 269 -12.08 -14.96 2.99
CA VAL A 269 -11.59 -13.87 3.86
C VAL A 269 -12.05 -14.04 5.30
N ASN A 270 -13.22 -14.63 5.51
CA ASN A 270 -13.79 -14.94 6.83
C ASN A 270 -13.47 -16.37 7.29
N ARG A 271 -12.78 -17.17 6.45
CA ARG A 271 -12.31 -18.53 6.70
C ARG A 271 -13.44 -19.47 7.16
N ASP A 272 -14.62 -19.28 6.61
CA ASP A 272 -15.83 -20.04 6.98
C ASP A 272 -15.98 -21.35 6.19
N GLY A 273 -15.06 -21.63 5.27
CA GLY A 273 -15.05 -22.81 4.43
C GLY A 273 -15.99 -22.71 3.23
N ASN A 274 -16.55 -21.53 2.95
CA ASN A 274 -17.42 -21.23 1.84
C ASN A 274 -18.59 -22.23 1.70
N PRO A 275 -19.51 -22.29 2.68
CA PRO A 275 -20.60 -23.24 2.68
C PRO A 275 -21.50 -23.11 1.43
N GLU A 276 -22.17 -24.19 1.04
CA GLU A 276 -23.07 -24.19 -0.11
C GLU A 276 -24.11 -23.07 0.01
N GLY A 277 -24.18 -22.20 -1.00
CA GLY A 277 -25.08 -21.04 -1.01
C GLY A 277 -24.45 -19.74 -0.49
N SER A 278 -23.19 -19.75 -0.04
CA SER A 278 -22.45 -18.52 0.27
C SER A 278 -22.43 -17.60 -0.96
N SER A 279 -22.74 -16.32 -0.74
CA SER A 279 -22.65 -15.30 -1.78
C SER A 279 -21.20 -14.94 -2.09
N ARG A 280 -20.30 -15.10 -1.11
CA ARG A 280 -18.90 -14.65 -1.15
C ARG A 280 -18.74 -13.14 -1.33
N LEU A 281 -19.82 -12.41 -1.04
CA LEU A 281 -19.93 -10.97 -1.21
C LEU A 281 -20.29 -10.35 0.13
N PHE A 282 -19.54 -9.33 0.52
CA PHE A 282 -19.76 -8.55 1.74
C PHE A 282 -20.21 -7.15 1.32
N ALA A 283 -21.35 -6.68 1.85
CA ALA A 283 -21.85 -5.36 1.51
C ALA A 283 -20.99 -4.30 2.20
N VAL A 284 -20.61 -3.25 1.47
CA VAL A 284 -19.83 -2.14 2.01
C VAL A 284 -20.62 -0.85 1.84
N LEU A 285 -20.89 -0.16 2.95
CA LEU A 285 -21.65 1.08 3.00
C LEU A 285 -20.71 2.24 3.34
N TRP A 286 -20.86 3.37 2.66
CA TRP A 286 -20.04 4.56 2.91
C TRP A 286 -20.90 5.82 3.02
N ASP A 287 -20.82 6.49 4.17
CA ASP A 287 -21.27 7.86 4.35
C ASP A 287 -20.13 8.82 4.01
N GLU A 288 -20.18 9.40 2.80
CA GLU A 288 -19.19 10.36 2.36
C GLU A 288 -19.12 11.59 3.29
N GLY A 289 -20.27 12.10 3.75
CA GLY A 289 -20.32 13.31 4.55
C GLY A 289 -19.62 13.15 5.89
N ALA A 290 -19.84 12.00 6.54
CA ALA A 290 -19.22 11.67 7.82
C ALA A 290 -17.83 11.03 7.69
N GLY A 291 -17.48 10.50 6.51
CA GLY A 291 -16.25 9.74 6.29
C GLY A 291 -16.27 8.39 6.99
N GLU A 292 -17.43 7.75 7.03
CA GLU A 292 -17.65 6.51 7.76
C GLU A 292 -17.98 5.36 6.82
N VAL A 293 -17.30 4.24 7.00
CA VAL A 293 -17.47 3.01 6.25
C VAL A 293 -17.95 1.91 7.19
N TRP A 294 -18.96 1.15 6.76
CA TRP A 294 -19.37 -0.09 7.39
C TRP A 294 -19.18 -1.24 6.40
N VAL A 295 -18.79 -2.39 6.90
CA VAL A 295 -18.68 -3.63 6.15
C VAL A 295 -19.59 -4.63 6.84
N ASP A 296 -20.50 -5.24 6.12
CA ASP A 296 -21.39 -6.33 6.57
C ASP A 296 -20.54 -7.61 6.65
N THR A 297 -19.81 -7.76 7.76
CA THR A 297 -18.72 -8.75 7.94
C THR A 297 -19.25 -10.15 8.21
N ASP A 298 -20.47 -10.27 8.73
CA ASP A 298 -21.16 -11.54 8.96
C ASP A 298 -22.25 -11.87 7.92
N GLN A 299 -22.45 -10.96 6.95
CA GLN A 299 -23.34 -11.11 5.79
C GLN A 299 -24.82 -11.25 6.15
N ASP A 300 -25.22 -10.72 7.31
CA ASP A 300 -26.59 -10.79 7.80
C ASP A 300 -27.49 -9.65 7.25
N ARG A 301 -26.86 -8.67 6.56
CA ARG A 301 -27.49 -7.49 5.92
C ARG A 301 -27.96 -6.44 6.91
N ASP A 302 -27.46 -6.46 8.13
CA ASP A 302 -27.70 -5.47 9.16
C ASP A 302 -26.41 -4.69 9.43
N PHE A 303 -26.45 -3.37 9.23
CA PHE A 303 -25.31 -2.51 9.51
C PHE A 303 -25.37 -1.88 10.92
N THR A 304 -26.36 -2.23 11.75
CA THR A 304 -26.58 -1.57 13.05
C THR A 304 -25.67 -2.08 14.17
N ASP A 305 -25.13 -3.29 14.03
CA ASP A 305 -24.09 -3.87 14.88
C ASP A 305 -22.69 -3.75 14.28
N GLU A 306 -22.59 -3.38 13.00
CA GLU A 306 -21.33 -3.13 12.35
C GLU A 306 -20.60 -1.88 12.85
N THR A 307 -19.28 -1.97 12.95
CA THR A 307 -18.46 -0.88 13.46
C THR A 307 -18.25 0.20 12.40
N ALA A 308 -18.60 1.45 12.74
CA ALA A 308 -18.33 2.60 11.89
C ALA A 308 -16.82 2.89 11.80
N MET A 309 -16.18 2.51 10.70
CA MET A 309 -14.76 2.72 10.44
C MET A 309 -14.51 4.04 9.71
N GLY A 310 -13.35 4.66 9.91
CA GLY A 310 -12.93 5.83 9.13
C GLY A 310 -11.67 5.51 8.33
N ASP A 311 -11.19 6.47 7.54
CA ASP A 311 -9.85 6.34 6.95
C ASP A 311 -8.83 6.11 8.07
N TYR A 312 -8.05 5.03 7.98
CA TYR A 312 -7.12 4.64 9.02
C TYR A 312 -6.11 5.74 9.36
N ALA A 313 -5.68 6.53 8.38
CA ALA A 313 -4.72 7.62 8.58
C ALA A 313 -5.31 8.77 9.44
N GLU A 314 -6.63 8.92 9.46
CA GLU A 314 -7.33 9.97 10.20
C GLU A 314 -7.98 9.45 11.49
N ARG A 315 -8.61 8.27 11.42
CA ARG A 315 -9.33 7.59 12.50
C ARG A 315 -8.91 6.12 12.55
N PRO A 316 -7.76 5.82 13.19
CA PRO A 316 -7.23 4.46 13.25
C PRO A 316 -8.23 3.48 13.87
N GLY A 317 -8.41 2.36 13.19
CA GLY A 317 -9.29 1.27 13.60
C GLY A 317 -9.21 0.13 12.60
N PHE A 318 -9.31 -1.10 13.10
CA PHE A 318 -9.35 -2.28 12.26
C PHE A 318 -10.71 -2.95 12.40
N GLY A 319 -11.25 -3.41 11.27
CA GLY A 319 -12.37 -4.35 11.23
C GLY A 319 -11.83 -5.77 11.14
N VAL A 320 -12.70 -6.75 11.32
CA VAL A 320 -12.32 -8.16 11.33
C VAL A 320 -13.38 -8.96 10.57
N PHE A 321 -12.94 -9.77 9.62
CA PHE A 321 -13.73 -10.85 9.04
C PHE A 321 -13.51 -12.13 9.84
N GLY A 322 -14.55 -12.97 9.93
CA GLY A 322 -14.46 -14.27 10.57
C GLY A 322 -14.33 -14.21 12.10
N THR A 323 -14.42 -15.36 12.73
CA THR A 323 -14.26 -15.51 14.18
C THR A 323 -13.28 -16.64 14.45
N ASP A 324 -12.20 -16.32 15.16
CA ASP A 324 -11.15 -17.28 15.53
C ASP A 324 -11.68 -18.37 16.47
N ASP A 325 -11.41 -19.63 16.12
CA ASP A 325 -11.51 -20.79 17.01
C ASP A 325 -10.11 -21.10 17.57
N PRO A 326 -9.86 -20.87 18.87
CA PRO A 326 -8.54 -21.12 19.46
C PRO A 326 -8.10 -22.59 19.43
N ASP A 327 -9.02 -23.52 19.18
CA ASP A 327 -8.73 -24.96 19.11
C ASP A 327 -8.26 -25.42 17.71
N THR A 328 -8.33 -24.55 16.69
CA THR A 328 -7.83 -24.83 15.35
C THR A 328 -6.37 -24.37 15.18
N PRO A 329 -5.60 -24.99 14.26
CA PRO A 329 -4.20 -24.63 14.04
C PRO A 329 -4.01 -23.29 13.31
N VAL A 330 -5.07 -22.69 12.78
CA VAL A 330 -5.09 -21.47 11.98
C VAL A 330 -5.96 -20.46 12.72
N ARG A 331 -5.76 -19.15 12.51
CA ARG A 331 -6.66 -18.14 13.09
C ARG A 331 -7.74 -17.80 12.07
N GLU A 332 -9.01 -18.11 12.29
CA GLU A 332 -10.05 -17.87 11.27
C GLU A 332 -10.32 -16.36 11.04
N SER A 333 -9.89 -15.50 11.95
CA SER A 333 -10.06 -14.07 11.80
C SER A 333 -9.00 -13.37 10.94
N VAL A 334 -9.46 -12.54 10.02
CA VAL A 334 -8.63 -11.70 9.14
C VAL A 334 -8.97 -10.24 9.39
N GLY A 335 -7.98 -9.43 9.76
CA GLY A 335 -8.19 -8.01 10.01
C GLY A 335 -8.11 -7.18 8.73
N PHE A 336 -8.76 -6.02 8.73
CA PHE A 336 -8.64 -5.05 7.64
C PHE A 336 -8.64 -3.60 8.16
N GLY A 337 -7.91 -2.73 7.45
CA GLY A 337 -7.98 -1.27 7.62
C GLY A 337 -8.75 -0.63 6.47
N VAL A 338 -9.44 0.48 6.74
CA VAL A 338 -10.13 1.27 5.71
C VAL A 338 -9.22 2.38 5.20
N GLN A 339 -9.19 2.58 3.89
CA GLN A 339 -8.57 3.71 3.22
C GLN A 339 -9.58 4.34 2.26
N ILE A 340 -9.71 5.67 2.27
CA ILE A 340 -10.75 6.37 1.50
C ILE A 340 -10.10 7.29 0.47
N ASP A 341 -10.39 7.06 -0.81
CA ASP A 341 -10.09 8.01 -1.87
C ASP A 341 -11.37 8.74 -2.27
N ARG A 342 -11.57 9.91 -1.67
CA ARG A 342 -12.74 10.76 -1.92
C ARG A 342 -12.78 11.34 -3.33
N GLU A 343 -11.61 11.60 -3.93
CA GLU A 343 -11.53 12.21 -5.25
C GLU A 343 -11.99 11.22 -6.32
N GLN A 344 -11.61 9.95 -6.15
CA GLN A 344 -11.98 8.88 -7.07
C GLN A 344 -13.26 8.15 -6.67
N GLY A 345 -13.84 8.43 -5.49
CA GLY A 345 -15.05 7.77 -5.01
C GLY A 345 -14.81 6.30 -4.65
N ARG A 346 -13.64 5.99 -4.08
CA ARG A 346 -13.21 4.62 -3.78
C ARG A 346 -12.98 4.40 -2.30
N VAL A 347 -13.22 3.16 -1.87
CA VAL A 347 -12.87 2.68 -0.53
C VAL A 347 -12.01 1.42 -0.68
N ALA A 348 -10.87 1.38 -0.01
CA ALA A 348 -10.02 0.20 0.06
C ALA A 348 -10.22 -0.56 1.39
N LEU A 349 -10.41 -1.87 1.31
CA LEU A 349 -10.30 -2.79 2.45
C LEU A 349 -8.91 -3.43 2.45
N ASN A 350 -7.99 -2.81 3.18
CA ASN A 350 -6.60 -3.22 3.27
C ASN A 350 -6.49 -4.44 4.20
N LEU A 351 -6.38 -5.64 3.63
CA LEU A 351 -6.33 -6.88 4.41
C LEU A 351 -4.96 -7.13 5.05
N GLY A 352 -4.96 -7.60 6.30
CA GLY A 352 -3.76 -8.03 7.01
C GLY A 352 -3.67 -9.54 7.11
N ILE A 353 -2.70 -10.11 6.40
CA ILE A 353 -2.49 -11.56 6.32
C ILE A 353 -1.04 -11.86 6.70
N ALA A 354 -0.80 -13.01 7.35
CA ALA A 354 0.55 -13.45 7.66
C ALA A 354 1.36 -13.64 6.35
N SER A 355 2.33 -12.76 6.13
CA SER A 355 3.07 -12.67 4.88
C SER A 355 4.53 -12.26 5.11
N HIS A 356 5.27 -12.03 4.02
CA HIS A 356 6.62 -11.46 4.07
C HIS A 356 6.65 -10.16 4.89
N GLY A 357 5.66 -9.27 4.71
CA GLY A 357 5.54 -8.02 5.47
C GLY A 357 5.45 -8.27 6.98
N THR A 358 4.72 -9.31 7.40
CA THR A 358 4.60 -9.71 8.81
C THR A 358 5.94 -10.11 9.42
N LEU A 359 6.81 -10.81 8.68
CA LEU A 359 8.16 -11.15 9.15
C LEU A 359 9.07 -9.93 9.31
N VAL A 360 8.90 -8.94 8.43
CA VAL A 360 9.74 -7.74 8.44
C VAL A 360 9.43 -6.85 9.63
N VAL A 361 8.15 -6.69 9.99
CA VAL A 361 7.72 -5.84 11.12
C VAL A 361 7.65 -6.54 12.47
N GLY A 362 7.44 -7.85 12.44
CA GLY A 362 7.34 -8.70 13.61
C GLY A 362 8.66 -8.71 14.32
#